data_AF-A0A1X7CSA2-F1
#
_entry.id   AF-A0A1X7CSA2-F1
#
_cell.length_a   1.000
_cell.length_b   1.000
_cell.length_c   1.000
_cell.angle_alpha   90.00
_cell.angle_beta   90.00
_cell.angle_gamma   90.00
#
_symmetry.space_group_name_H-M   'P 1'
#
loop_
_entity.id
_entity.type
_entity.pdbx_description
1 polymer ?
#
loop_
_entity_poly.entity_id
_entity_poly.type
_entity_poly.pdbx_seq_one_letter_code
_entity_poly.pdbx_strand_id
1 'polypeptide(L)' 'MDKIEKQALQVTKEIIVKFIEVGRISPSNFSETFSSIYADVIASVRAQQIKEEDVRGESE' A
#
# COMPACT_ATOMS: atom_id res chain seq x y z
N MET A 1 -12.88 -0.90 -8.63
CA MET A 1 -11.68 -0.65 -7.82
C MET A 1 -11.71 0.81 -7.42
N ASP A 2 -11.80 1.02 -6.12
CA ASP A 2 -11.81 2.35 -5.49
C ASP A 2 -10.52 3.12 -5.87
N LYS A 3 -10.58 4.45 -5.90
CA LYS A 3 -9.42 5.32 -6.14
C LYS A 3 -8.27 4.96 -5.19
N ILE A 4 -8.60 4.67 -3.93
CA ILE A 4 -7.64 4.32 -2.89
C ILE A 4 -6.98 2.98 -3.16
N GLU A 5 -7.77 1.98 -3.54
CA GLU A 5 -7.26 0.67 -3.94
C GLU A 5 -6.33 0.77 -5.14
N LYS A 6 -6.63 1.64 -6.11
CA LYS A 6 -5.76 1.89 -7.28
C LYS A 6 -4.43 2.54 -6.87
N GLN A 7 -4.47 3.54 -5.99
CA GLN A 7 -3.26 4.21 -5.49
C GLN A 7 -2.39 3.24 -4.66
N ALA A 8 -3.00 2.48 -3.75
CA ALA A 8 -2.29 1.45 -2.99
C ALA A 8 -1.66 0.39 -3.90
N LEU A 9 -2.38 -0.03 -4.95
CA LEU A 9 -1.86 -0.99 -5.92
C LEU A 9 -0.67 -0.43 -6.71
N GLN A 10 -0.73 0.85 -7.10
CA GLN A 10 0.37 1.52 -7.79
C GLN A 10 1.62 1.58 -6.89
N VAL A 11 1.49 2.08 -5.67
CA VAL A 11 2.60 2.17 -4.71
C VAL A 11 3.19 0.79 -4.43
N THR A 12 2.35 -0.24 -4.27
CA THR A 12 2.82 -1.62 -4.06
C THR A 12 3.66 -2.11 -5.24
N LYS A 13 3.25 -1.83 -6.49
CA LYS A 13 4.04 -2.18 -7.68
C LYS A 13 5.39 -1.48 -7.68
N GLU A 14 5.44 -0.19 -7.30
CA GLU A 14 6.68 0.58 -7.23
C GLU A 14 7.64 0.03 -6.16
N ILE A 15 7.14 -0.34 -4.98
CA ILE A 15 7.93 -0.98 -3.91
C ILE A 15 8.53 -2.31 -4.40
N ILE A 16 7.72 -3.17 -5.01
CA ILE A 16 8.16 -4.47 -5.53
C ILE A 16 9.23 -4.29 -6.61
N VAL A 17 9.02 -3.39 -7.57
CA VAL A 17 10.01 -3.07 -8.60
C VAL A 17 11.30 -2.59 -7.96
N LYS A 18 11.23 -1.71 -6.95
CA LYS A 18 12.42 -1.24 -6.24
C LYS A 18 13.17 -2.38 -5.55
N PHE A 19 12.47 -3.30 -4.90
CA PHE A 19 13.08 -4.47 -4.25
C PHE A 19 13.74 -5.43 -5.25
N ILE A 20 13.19 -5.55 -6.46
CA ILE A 20 13.80 -6.30 -7.55
C ILE A 20 15.07 -5.58 -8.05
N GLU A 21 15.00 -4.27 -8.29
CA GLU A 21 16.14 -3.46 -8.74
C GLU A 21 17.33 -3.51 -7.76
N VAL A 22 17.07 -3.52 -6.46
CA VAL A 22 18.11 -3.60 -5.42
C VAL A 22 18.52 -5.03 -5.04
N GLY A 23 17.96 -6.04 -5.73
CA GLY A 23 18.32 -7.45 -5.52
C GLY A 23 17.81 -8.07 -4.21
N ARG A 24 16.77 -7.50 -3.59
CA ARG A 24 16.12 -8.05 -2.37
C ARG A 24 15.04 -9.08 -2.69
N ILE A 25 14.43 -8.98 -3.86
CA ILE A 25 13.41 -9.91 -4.40
C ILE A 25 13.81 -10.28 -5.82
N SER A 26 13.51 -11.50 -6.26
CA SER A 26 13.67 -11.91 -7.65
C SER A 26 12.37 -11.73 -8.43
N PRO A 27 12.42 -11.39 -9.73
CA PRO A 27 11.23 -11.44 -10.59
C PRO A 27 10.50 -12.78 -10.57
N SER A 28 11.20 -13.88 -10.28
CA SER A 28 10.61 -15.23 -10.25
C SER A 28 9.80 -15.53 -8.99
N ASN A 29 10.01 -14.81 -7.89
CA ASN A 29 9.37 -15.08 -6.59
C ASN A 29 8.63 -13.88 -5.98
N PHE A 30 8.45 -12.78 -6.73
CA PHE A 30 7.84 -11.57 -6.18
C PHE A 30 6.39 -11.78 -5.68
N SER A 31 5.65 -12.72 -6.28
CA SER A 31 4.27 -13.02 -5.92
C SER A 31 4.11 -13.47 -4.47
N GLU A 32 5.15 -14.06 -3.88
CA GLU A 32 5.19 -14.49 -2.47
C GLU A 32 5.16 -13.31 -1.49
N THR A 33 5.59 -12.12 -1.95
CA THR A 33 5.72 -10.91 -1.11
C THR A 33 4.72 -9.81 -1.47
N PHE A 34 4.18 -9.84 -2.69
CA PHE A 34 3.29 -8.81 -3.22
C PHE A 34 2.04 -8.59 -2.35
N SER A 35 1.38 -9.68 -1.93
CA SER A 35 0.15 -9.63 -1.14
C SER A 35 0.38 -8.99 0.24
N SER A 36 1.49 -9.34 0.90
CA SER A 36 1.86 -8.76 2.20
C SER A 36 2.13 -7.26 2.09
N ILE A 37 2.92 -6.83 1.10
CA ILE A 37 3.20 -5.40 0.88
C ILE A 37 1.90 -4.65 0.55
N TYR A 38 1.03 -5.23 -0.30
CA TYR A 38 -0.25 -4.59 -0.61
C TYR A 38 -1.13 -4.42 0.62
N ALA A 39 -1.20 -5.45 1.48
CA ALA A 39 -1.95 -5.42 2.72
C ALA A 39 -1.45 -4.32 3.67
N ASP A 40 -0.13 -4.19 3.82
CA ASP A 40 0.48 -3.17 4.68
C ASP A 40 0.20 -1.75 4.15
N VAL A 41 0.31 -1.55 2.83
CA VAL A 41 0.03 -0.26 2.19
C VAL A 41 -1.43 0.13 2.33
N ILE A 42 -2.38 -0.77 1.99
CA ILE A 42 -3.81 -0.44 2.05
C ILE A 42 -4.27 -0.22 3.50
N ALA A 43 -3.74 -0.98 4.45
CA ALA A 43 -4.02 -0.78 5.88
C ALA A 43 -3.52 0.58 6.35
N SER A 44 -2.32 0.98 5.95
CA SER A 44 -1.73 2.28 6.31
C SER A 44 -2.56 3.44 5.76
N VAL A 45 -2.99 3.38 4.50
CA VAL A 45 -3.80 4.44 3.88
C VAL A 45 -5.17 4.52 4.54
N ARG A 46 -5.83 3.38 4.80
CA ARG A 46 -7.14 3.37 5.47
C ARG A 46 -7.07 3.89 6.90
N ALA A 47 -6.00 3.57 7.64
CA ALA A 47 -5.79 4.09 8.99
C ALA A 47 -5.65 5.63 9.00
N GLN A 48 -5.01 6.21 7.98
CA GLN A 48 -4.92 7.66 7.85
C GLN A 48 -6.28 8.31 7.56
N GLN A 49 -7.10 7.71 6.71
CA GLN A 49 -8.45 8.23 6.45
C GLN A 49 -9.34 8.23 7.68
N ILE A 50 -9.34 7.12 8.45
CA ILE A 50 -10.11 7.03 9.69
C ILE A 50 -9.69 8.14 10.66
N LYS A 51 -8.38 8.40 10.77
CA LYS A 51 -7.85 9.48 11.61
C LYS A 51 -8.26 10.87 11.12
N GLU A 52 -8.30 11.09 9.81
CA GLU A 52 -8.71 12.37 9.22
C GLU A 52 -10.22 12.62 9.40
N GLU A 53 -11.05 11.58 9.31
CA GLU A 53 -12.49 11.65 9.55
C GLU A 53 -12.82 11.91 11.03
N ASP A 54 -12.11 11.25 11.95
CA ASP A 54 -12.25 11.43 13.40
C ASP A 54 -11.91 12.87 13.82
N VAL A 55 -10.76 13.39 13.38
CA VAL A 55 -10.34 14.78 13.65
C VAL A 55 -11.34 15.81 13.09
N ARG A 56 -11.98 15.50 11.96
CA ARG A 56 -12.97 16.39 11.34
C ARG A 56 -14.33 16.34 12.04
N GLY A 57 -14.71 15.19 12.59
CA GLY A 57 -15.94 14.99 13.37
C GLY A 57 -15.88 15.61 14.78
N GLU A 58 -14.69 15.75 15.37
CA GLU A 58 -14.52 16.45 16.66
C GLU A 58 -14.55 17.99 16.53
N SER A 59 -14.55 18.53 15.31
CA SER A 59 -14.53 19.98 15.05
C SER A 59 -15.91 20.59 14.75
N GLU A 60 -16.99 19.80 14.79
CA GLU A 60 -18.40 20.23 14.62
C GLU A 60 -19.16 20.27 15.96
#